data_AF-A0A2K4IQR0-F1
#
_entry.id   AF-A0A2K4IQR0-F1
#
_cell.length_a   1.000
_cell.length_b   1.000
_cell.length_c   1.000
_cell.angle_alpha   90.00
_cell.angle_beta   90.00
_cell.angle_gamma   90.00
#
_symmetry.space_group_name_H-M   'P 1'
#
loop_
_entity.id
_entity.type
_entity.pdbx_description
1 polymer ?
#
loop_
_entity_poly.entity_id
_entity_poly.type
_entity_poly.pdbx_seq_one_letter_code
_entity_poly.pdbx_strand_id
1 'polypeptide(L)'
;MTNLIKNGEFTEGEDNWSVTHPEHVRISDGECTIASPGSISQEVAFHSEVEEYALSARMKTAPGFTTRVLLTLHPAGDELELTLKDASNWQVLTDWIIAPPGTTRATVTLQADGATGVAASQFGSLVLLSLNKKKPKNVPA
;
A
#
# COMPACT_ATOMS: atom_id res chain seq x y z
N MET A 1 7.59 -12.66 -10.13
CA MET A 1 7.26 -11.24 -9.89
C MET A 1 7.73 -10.94 -8.48
N THR A 2 8.47 -9.87 -8.29
CA THR A 2 8.99 -9.48 -6.97
C THR A 2 8.11 -8.36 -6.44
N ASN A 3 7.80 -8.38 -5.14
CA ASN A 3 7.09 -7.28 -4.49
C ASN A 3 7.96 -6.02 -4.59
N LEU A 4 7.38 -4.93 -5.10
CA LEU A 4 8.08 -3.65 -5.22
C LEU A 4 8.14 -2.92 -3.87
N ILE A 5 7.21 -3.22 -2.95
CA ILE A 5 7.25 -2.72 -1.58
C ILE A 5 8.28 -3.54 -0.79
N LYS A 6 9.25 -2.86 -0.19
CA LYS A 6 10.20 -3.45 0.75
C LYS A 6 9.57 -3.55 2.14
N ASN A 7 9.90 -4.60 2.88
CA ASN A 7 9.37 -4.85 4.23
C ASN A 7 7.82 -4.71 4.29
N GLY A 8 7.13 -5.20 3.25
CA GLY A 8 5.67 -5.17 3.16
C GLY A 8 4.97 -6.11 4.14
N GLU A 9 5.68 -7.07 4.73
CA GLU A 9 5.21 -7.99 5.77
C GLU A 9 5.53 -7.50 7.19
N PHE A 10 6.15 -6.32 7.33
CA PHE A 10 6.43 -5.68 8.61
C PHE A 10 7.32 -6.49 9.59
N THR A 11 8.11 -7.43 9.08
CA THR A 11 9.00 -8.28 9.89
C THR A 11 10.29 -7.60 10.30
N GLU A 12 10.67 -6.51 9.62
CA GLU A 12 11.91 -5.76 9.86
C GLU A 12 11.65 -4.43 10.59
N GLY A 13 10.52 -4.34 11.32
CA GLY A 13 10.13 -3.13 12.02
C GLY A 13 9.88 -1.96 11.05
N GLU A 14 10.45 -0.80 11.33
CA GLU A 14 10.30 0.42 10.52
C GLU A 14 11.24 0.48 9.31
N ASP A 15 12.04 -0.56 9.04
CA ASP A 15 12.99 -0.50 7.93
C ASP A 15 12.28 -0.26 6.58
N ASN A 16 12.83 0.65 5.78
CA ASN A 16 12.28 1.18 4.52
C ASN A 16 10.98 1.99 4.63
N TRP A 17 10.44 2.22 5.83
CA TRP A 17 9.24 3.04 6.03
C TRP A 17 9.59 4.39 6.64
N SER A 18 8.97 5.45 6.12
CA SER A 18 8.97 6.78 6.73
C SER A 18 7.74 6.91 7.61
N VAL A 19 7.92 7.20 8.89
CA VAL A 19 6.84 7.28 9.88
C VAL A 19 6.54 8.74 10.22
N THR A 20 5.26 9.10 10.27
CA THR A 20 4.79 10.36 10.85
C THR A 20 4.07 10.08 12.16
N HIS A 21 4.26 10.96 13.15
CA HIS A 21 3.74 10.79 14.51
C HIS A 21 4.06 9.39 15.07
N PRO A 22 5.34 9.08 15.33
CA PRO A 22 5.78 7.74 15.73
C PRO A 22 5.08 7.22 16.99
N GLU A 23 4.60 8.09 17.89
CA GLU A 23 3.78 7.73 19.04
C GLU A 23 2.41 7.13 18.67
N HIS A 24 1.98 7.29 17.42
CA HIS A 24 0.73 6.77 16.85
C HIS A 24 0.94 5.60 15.88
N VAL A 25 2.17 5.12 15.72
CA VAL A 25 2.50 3.99 14.84
C VAL A 25 3.25 2.93 15.64
N ARG A 26 2.84 1.67 15.47
CA ARG A 26 3.54 0.53 16.07
C ARG A 26 3.72 -0.56 15.04
N ILE A 27 4.96 -0.94 14.80
CA ILE A 27 5.29 -2.10 13.97
C ILE A 27 5.87 -3.19 14.87
N SER A 28 5.16 -4.31 14.99
CA SER A 28 5.59 -5.45 15.80
C SER A 28 4.92 -6.73 15.31
N ASP A 29 5.62 -7.86 15.43
CA ASP A 29 5.09 -9.21 15.15
C ASP A 29 4.51 -9.39 13.73
N GLY A 30 5.10 -8.72 12.74
CA GLY A 30 4.63 -8.78 11.34
C GLY A 30 3.35 -7.99 11.08
N GLU A 31 3.02 -7.04 11.96
CA GLU A 31 1.87 -6.16 11.82
C GLU A 31 2.26 -4.71 12.02
N CYS A 32 1.65 -3.82 11.24
CA CYS A 32 1.67 -2.39 11.45
C CYS A 32 0.32 -1.93 12.00
N THR A 33 0.32 -1.26 13.15
CA THR A 33 -0.85 -0.65 13.76
C THR A 33 -0.71 0.86 13.71
N ILE A 34 -1.74 1.54 13.22
CA ILE A 34 -1.76 3.00 13.04
C ILE A 34 -2.98 3.58 13.76
N ALA A 35 -2.76 4.64 14.53
CA ALA A 35 -3.78 5.53 15.07
C ALA A 35 -3.71 6.88 14.36
N SER A 36 -4.83 7.56 14.16
CA SER A 36 -4.80 8.95 13.68
C SER A 36 -4.11 9.86 14.72
N PRO A 37 -3.22 10.80 14.33
CA PRO A 37 -2.89 11.24 12.97
C PRO A 37 -1.62 10.60 12.38
N GLY A 38 -1.19 9.45 12.89
CA GLY A 38 -0.03 8.72 12.39
C GLY A 38 -0.23 8.17 10.97
N SER A 39 0.88 8.01 10.26
CA SER A 39 0.92 7.34 8.96
C SER A 39 2.31 6.81 8.68
N ILE A 40 2.41 5.84 7.77
CA ILE A 40 3.69 5.37 7.24
C ILE A 40 3.69 5.42 5.72
N SER A 41 4.84 5.72 5.12
CA SER A 41 4.99 5.79 3.68
C SER A 41 6.31 5.21 3.16
N GLN A 42 6.31 4.79 1.91
CA GLN A 42 7.49 4.30 1.20
C GLN A 42 7.46 4.79 -0.25
N GLU A 43 8.59 5.28 -0.73
CA GLU A 43 8.78 5.56 -2.15
C GLU A 43 9.26 4.30 -2.87
N VAL A 44 8.64 3.99 -4.00
CA VAL A 44 8.89 2.79 -4.80
C VAL A 44 9.26 3.20 -6.21
N ALA A 45 10.43 2.77 -6.69
CA ALA A 45 10.89 3.06 -8.05
C ALA A 45 10.22 2.13 -9.09
N PHE A 46 9.71 2.73 -10.16
CA PHE A 46 9.14 2.03 -11.31
C PHE A 46 10.16 2.01 -12.45
N HIS A 47 10.39 0.85 -13.05
CA HIS A 47 11.50 0.64 -13.97
C HIS A 47 11.08 0.59 -15.44
N SER A 48 9.83 0.91 -15.76
CA SER A 48 9.23 0.63 -17.08
C SER A 48 8.17 1.65 -17.45
N GLU A 49 8.08 1.95 -18.75
CA GLU A 49 7.42 3.14 -19.28
C GLU A 49 5.90 3.01 -19.38
N VAL A 50 5.35 1.79 -19.40
CA VAL A 50 3.90 1.52 -19.42
C VAL A 50 3.62 0.18 -18.74
N GLU A 51 3.23 0.21 -17.48
CA GLU A 51 2.89 -0.99 -16.71
C GLU A 51 1.56 -0.79 -15.96
N GLU A 52 0.81 -1.88 -15.87
CA GLU A 52 -0.32 -1.99 -14.97
C GLU A 52 0.22 -2.48 -13.64
N TYR A 53 -0.19 -1.84 -12.54
CA TYR A 53 0.28 -2.16 -11.21
C TYR A 53 -0.89 -2.65 -10.38
N ALA A 54 -0.72 -3.80 -9.71
CA ALA A 54 -1.69 -4.32 -8.76
C ALA A 54 -1.20 -4.06 -7.34
N LEU A 55 -2.03 -3.38 -6.55
CA LEU A 55 -1.82 -3.17 -5.13
C LEU A 55 -2.74 -4.12 -4.36
N SER A 56 -2.16 -4.87 -3.43
CA SER A 56 -2.89 -5.74 -2.51
C SER A 56 -2.46 -5.43 -1.09
N ALA A 57 -3.42 -5.36 -0.18
CA ALA A 57 -3.16 -5.09 1.22
C ALA A 57 -4.08 -5.92 2.13
N ARG A 58 -3.47 -6.57 3.13
CA ARG A 58 -4.19 -7.25 4.19
C ARG A 58 -4.40 -6.28 5.34
N MET A 59 -5.64 -5.94 5.63
CA MET A 59 -6.01 -4.91 6.60
C MET A 59 -7.24 -5.31 7.42
N LYS A 60 -7.38 -4.69 8.59
CA LYS A 60 -8.60 -4.69 9.41
C LYS A 60 -8.73 -3.37 10.16
N THR A 61 -9.95 -3.05 10.55
CA THR A 61 -10.24 -1.82 11.30
C THR A 61 -11.38 -2.02 12.29
N ALA A 62 -11.32 -1.36 13.45
CA ALA A 62 -12.42 -1.41 14.42
C ALA A 62 -13.69 -0.70 13.88
N PRO A 63 -14.88 -1.00 14.44
CA PRO A 63 -16.10 -0.27 14.11
C PRO A 63 -15.96 1.22 14.45
N GLY A 64 -16.43 2.10 13.56
CA GLY A 64 -16.29 3.55 13.65
C GLY A 64 -14.99 4.10 13.05
N PHE A 65 -14.14 3.25 12.48
CA PHE A 65 -12.84 3.63 11.91
C PHE A 65 -12.73 3.25 10.44
N THR A 66 -11.90 3.98 9.72
CA THR A 66 -11.55 3.70 8.32
C THR A 66 -10.04 3.56 8.22
N THR A 67 -9.59 2.53 7.52
CA THR A 67 -8.16 2.32 7.21
C THR A 67 -7.96 2.40 5.70
N ARG A 68 -6.84 3.00 5.29
CA ARG A 68 -6.55 3.29 3.87
C ARG A 68 -5.13 2.91 3.50
N VAL A 69 -4.99 2.43 2.28
CA VAL A 69 -3.70 2.36 1.57
C VAL A 69 -3.83 3.19 0.31
N LEU A 70 -3.01 4.22 0.18
CA LEU A 70 -2.96 5.11 -0.98
C LEU A 70 -1.67 4.86 -1.75
N LEU A 71 -1.80 4.64 -3.06
CA LEU A 71 -0.67 4.61 -4.00
C LEU A 71 -0.78 5.82 -4.91
N THR A 72 0.16 6.76 -4.80
CA THR A 72 0.22 7.96 -5.63
C THR A 72 1.35 7.82 -6.65
N LEU A 73 1.03 7.92 -7.94
CA LEU A 73 1.98 7.78 -9.05
C LEU A 73 2.65 9.11 -9.37
N HIS A 74 3.96 9.10 -9.63
CA HIS A 74 4.73 10.31 -9.93
C HIS A 74 5.39 10.26 -11.31
N PRO A 75 5.36 11.38 -12.08
CA PRO A 75 4.94 12.72 -11.65
C PRO A 75 3.45 13.05 -11.85
N ALA A 76 2.67 12.14 -12.44
CA ALA A 76 1.32 12.44 -12.92
C ALA A 76 0.31 12.76 -11.79
N GLY A 77 0.50 12.18 -10.61
CA GLY A 77 -0.37 12.36 -9.45
C GLY A 77 -1.56 11.43 -9.39
N ASP A 78 -1.70 10.48 -10.32
CA ASP A 78 -2.77 9.48 -10.32
C ASP A 78 -2.72 8.63 -9.06
N GLU A 79 -3.90 8.28 -8.54
CA GLU A 79 -4.02 7.59 -7.26
C GLU A 79 -4.84 6.31 -7.36
N LEU A 80 -4.43 5.31 -6.58
CA LEU A 80 -5.19 4.11 -6.29
C LEU A 80 -5.37 4.01 -4.77
N GLU A 81 -6.62 3.93 -4.31
CA GLU A 81 -6.94 3.85 -2.88
C GLU A 81 -7.63 2.53 -2.55
N LEU A 82 -7.08 1.79 -1.59
CA LEU A 82 -7.75 0.67 -0.93
C LEU A 82 -8.32 1.16 0.41
N THR A 83 -9.64 1.22 0.51
CA THR A 83 -10.34 1.68 1.71
C THR A 83 -11.08 0.51 2.37
N LEU A 84 -10.87 0.32 3.68
CA LEU A 84 -11.66 -0.61 4.49
C LEU A 84 -12.28 0.12 5.67
N LYS A 85 -13.58 -0.13 5.92
CA LYS A 85 -14.37 0.50 6.97
C LYS A 85 -15.13 -0.54 7.79
N ASP A 86 -15.24 -0.31 9.09
CA ASP A 86 -16.07 -1.10 10.03
C ASP A 86 -15.83 -2.62 9.97
N ALA A 87 -14.60 -3.06 9.69
CA ALA A 87 -14.28 -4.45 9.41
C ALA A 87 -13.22 -5.01 10.37
N SER A 88 -13.68 -5.57 11.49
CA SER A 88 -12.79 -6.06 12.56
C SER A 88 -12.07 -7.38 12.22
N ASN A 89 -12.50 -8.07 11.18
CA ASN A 89 -11.82 -9.25 10.65
C ASN A 89 -10.79 -8.84 9.59
N TRP A 90 -9.69 -9.60 9.51
CA TRP A 90 -8.72 -9.45 8.44
C TRP A 90 -9.34 -9.66 7.07
N GLN A 91 -9.15 -8.69 6.18
CA GLN A 91 -9.54 -8.76 4.78
C GLN A 91 -8.34 -8.46 3.89
N VAL A 92 -8.34 -9.03 2.70
CA VAL A 92 -7.38 -8.68 1.65
C VAL A 92 -8.15 -7.87 0.62
N LEU A 93 -7.76 -6.60 0.45
CA LEU A 93 -8.24 -5.77 -0.64
C LEU A 93 -7.21 -5.79 -1.76
N THR A 94 -7.67 -5.77 -3.00
CA THR A 94 -6.80 -5.74 -4.17
C THR A 94 -7.45 -4.93 -5.26
N ASP A 95 -6.69 -4.03 -5.85
CA ASP A 95 -7.10 -3.24 -6.99
C ASP A 95 -5.87 -2.92 -7.86
N TRP A 96 -6.09 -2.35 -9.04
CA TRP A 96 -5.02 -2.08 -9.99
C TRP A 96 -5.17 -0.72 -10.66
N ILE A 97 -4.04 -0.20 -11.14
CA ILE A 97 -3.97 1.07 -11.85
C ILE A 97 -3.03 0.95 -13.04
N ILE A 98 -3.36 1.62 -14.13
CA ILE A 98 -2.47 1.74 -15.30
C ILE A 98 -1.61 2.98 -15.07
N ALA A 99 -0.30 2.81 -15.02
CA ALA A 99 0.59 3.95 -14.87
C ALA A 99 0.60 4.82 -16.14
N PRO A 100 0.37 6.14 -16.02
CA PRO A 100 0.53 7.06 -17.13
C PRO A 100 1.96 7.03 -17.71
N PRO A 101 2.13 7.35 -18.99
CA PRO A 101 3.45 7.44 -19.61
C PRO A 101 4.38 8.38 -18.83
N GLY A 102 5.62 7.94 -18.61
CA GLY A 102 6.62 8.71 -17.86
C GLY A 102 6.52 8.57 -16.34
N THR A 103 5.65 7.69 -15.82
CA THR A 103 5.67 7.33 -14.39
C THR A 103 6.99 6.65 -14.06
N THR A 104 7.71 7.18 -13.07
CA THR A 104 9.05 6.70 -12.67
C THR A 104 9.09 6.18 -11.24
N ARG A 105 8.10 6.53 -10.43
CA ARG A 105 7.99 6.10 -9.04
C ARG A 105 6.56 6.23 -8.55
N ALA A 106 6.30 5.64 -7.40
CA ALA A 106 5.07 5.83 -6.65
C ALA A 106 5.36 5.99 -5.16
N THR A 107 4.45 6.64 -4.45
CA THR A 107 4.45 6.70 -2.99
C THR A 107 3.32 5.83 -2.48
N VAL A 108 3.64 4.82 -1.67
CA VAL A 108 2.64 4.04 -0.93
C VAL A 108 2.49 4.65 0.46
N THR A 109 1.27 4.94 0.89
CA THR A 109 0.98 5.53 2.20
C THR A 109 -0.11 4.72 2.89
N LEU A 110 0.10 4.39 4.17
CA LEU A 110 -0.88 3.74 5.04
C LEU A 110 -1.38 4.75 6.06
N GLN A 111 -2.70 4.84 6.22
CA GLN A 111 -3.34 5.84 7.07
C GLN A 111 -4.55 5.27 7.79
N ALA A 112 -4.88 5.89 8.93
CA ALA A 112 -6.05 5.58 9.73
C ALA A 112 -6.87 6.85 9.96
N ASP A 113 -8.17 6.77 9.69
CA ASP A 113 -9.15 7.80 10.03
C ASP A 113 -10.07 7.31 11.16
N GLY A 114 -10.35 8.20 12.10
CA GLY A 114 -11.26 7.94 13.22
C GLY A 114 -10.87 8.75 14.45
N ALA A 115 -11.18 8.22 15.63
CA ALA A 115 -10.81 8.87 16.88
C ALA A 115 -9.29 8.97 17.04
N THR A 116 -8.80 10.18 17.32
CA THR A 116 -7.38 10.47 17.54
C THR A 116 -6.80 9.62 18.66
N GLY A 117 -5.61 9.05 18.45
CA GLY A 117 -4.91 8.22 19.44
C GLY A 117 -5.47 6.82 19.64
N VAL A 118 -6.54 6.43 18.94
CA VAL A 118 -7.10 5.08 19.05
C VAL A 118 -6.49 4.19 17.97
N ALA A 119 -5.70 3.22 18.40
CA ALA A 119 -5.06 2.21 17.56
C ALA A 119 -6.07 1.18 17.04
N ALA A 120 -6.88 1.58 16.07
CA ALA A 120 -7.98 0.78 15.53
C ALA A 120 -7.67 0.16 14.16
N SER A 121 -6.68 0.67 13.44
CA SER A 121 -6.33 0.23 12.08
C SER A 121 -5.06 -0.60 12.08
N GLN A 122 -5.13 -1.78 11.47
CA GLN A 122 -4.01 -2.72 11.43
C GLN A 122 -3.79 -3.24 10.00
N PHE A 123 -2.52 -3.41 9.65
CA PHE A 123 -2.03 -3.88 8.36
C PHE A 123 -1.11 -5.08 8.61
N GLY A 124 -1.34 -6.17 7.87
CA GLY A 124 -0.55 -7.40 8.02
C GLY A 124 0.38 -7.67 6.86
N SER A 125 0.02 -7.24 5.65
CA SER A 125 0.89 -7.35 4.50
C SER A 125 0.52 -6.35 3.40
N LEU A 126 1.52 -5.92 2.64
CA LEU A 126 1.36 -5.11 1.44
C LEU A 126 2.20 -5.65 0.29
N VAL A 127 1.54 -5.75 -0.86
CA VAL A 127 2.12 -6.27 -2.08
C VAL A 127 1.80 -5.31 -3.23
N LEU A 128 2.84 -4.82 -3.90
CA LEU A 128 2.73 -4.06 -5.15
C LEU A 128 3.47 -4.81 -6.25
N LEU A 129 2.74 -5.21 -7.29
CA LEU A 129 3.28 -5.98 -8.40
C LEU A 129 3.09 -5.23 -9.71
N SER A 130 4.14 -5.24 -10.52
CA SER A 130 4.02 -4.94 -11.95
C SER A 130 3.37 -6.12 -12.68
N LEU A 131 2.22 -5.85 -13.30
CA LEU A 131 1.51 -6.75 -14.19
C LEU A 131 2.05 -6.55 -15.61
N ASN A 132 2.98 -7.41 -16.00
CA ASN A 132 3.38 -7.50 -17.39
C ASN A 132 2.17 -7.90 -18.24
N LYS A 133 1.75 -7.04 -19.17
CA LYS A 133 0.99 -7.51 -20.34
C LYS A 133 1.91 -8.49 -21.07
N LYS A 134 1.69 -9.80 -20.90
CA LYS A 134 2.31 -10.80 -21.78
C LYS A 134 2.07 -10.31 -23.21
N LYS A 135 3.14 -10.05 -23.97
CA LYS A 135 3.03 -9.89 -25.42
C LYS A 135 2.17 -11.04 -25.93
N PRO A 136 1.13 -10.80 -26.77
CA PRO A 136 0.61 -11.91 -27.56
C PRO A 136 1.82 -12.54 -28.25
N LYS A 137 2.04 -13.84 -28.02
CA LYS A 137 2.99 -14.59 -28.84
C LYS A 137 2.52 -14.35 -30.27
N ASN A 138 3.30 -13.60 -31.05
CA ASN A 138 3.21 -13.66 -32.49
C ASN A 138 3.38 -15.15 -32.83
N VAL A 139 2.27 -15.80 -33.19
CA VAL A 139 2.32 -17.08 -33.88
C VAL A 139 2.79 -16.73 -35.29
N PRO A 140 3.97 -17.21 -35.72
CA PRO A 140 4.44 -16.96 -37.07
C PRO A 140 3.76 -17.91 -38.07
N ALA A 141 3.61 -17.38 -39.29
CA ALA A 141 3.08 -17.91 -40.54
C ALA A 141 1.56 -17.85 -40.71
#